data_AF-A0A4Z0RBV8-F1
#
_entry.id   AF-A0A4Z0RBV8-F1
#
_cell.length_a   1.000
_cell.length_b   1.000
_cell.length_c   1.000
_cell.angle_alpha   90.00
_cell.angle_beta   90.00
_cell.angle_gamma   90.00
#
_symmetry.space_group_name_H-M   'P 1'
#
loop_
_entity.id
_entity.type
_entity.pdbx_description
1 polymer ?
#
loop_
_entity_poly.entity_id
_entity_poly.type
_entity_poly.pdbx_seq_one_letter_code
_entity_poly.pdbx_strand_id
1 'polypeptide(L)' 'MNKEDYLKLDTDSAYKFLSSELAEGKEFSQLLESIGMSKVELEKKQGFYYIKGKIMRKPFKGYATPKVEEKFQGLQREK' A
#
# COMPACT_ATOMS: atom_id res chain seq x y z
N MET A 1 -8.59 -15.05 -6.48
CA MET A 1 -7.85 -14.33 -7.54
C MET A 1 -6.37 -14.45 -7.21
N ASN A 2 -5.49 -14.73 -8.18
CA ASN A 2 -4.06 -14.88 -7.93
C ASN A 2 -3.29 -13.57 -8.16
N LYS A 3 -2.12 -13.42 -7.51
CA LYS A 3 -1.23 -12.27 -7.63
C LYS A 3 -1.00 -11.80 -9.07
N GLU A 4 -0.66 -12.72 -9.96
CA GLU A 4 -0.31 -12.40 -11.35
C GLU A 4 -1.48 -11.82 -12.13
N ASP A 5 -2.68 -12.32 -11.86
CA ASP A 5 -3.92 -11.85 -12.47
C ASP A 5 -4.26 -10.44 -11.96
N TYR A 6 -4.07 -10.20 -10.66
CA TYR A 6 -4.27 -8.90 -10.04
C TYR A 6 -3.28 -7.83 -10.52
N LEU A 7 -2.04 -8.21 -10.83
CA LEU A 7 -1.05 -7.32 -11.40
C LEU A 7 -1.32 -6.92 -12.86
N LYS A 8 -2.11 -7.72 -13.58
CA LYS A 8 -2.54 -7.42 -14.95
C LYS A 8 -3.79 -6.54 -15.01
N LEU A 9 -4.52 -6.40 -13.90
CA LEU A 9 -5.68 -5.51 -13.83
C LEU A 9 -5.27 -4.05 -13.98
N ASP A 10 -6.14 -3.29 -14.65
CA ASP A 10 -6.09 -1.84 -14.60
C ASP A 10 -6.30 -1.33 -13.16
N THR A 11 -5.70 -0.17 -12.89
CA THR A 11 -5.81 0.56 -11.63
C THR A 11 -7.26 0.70 -11.15
N ASP A 12 -8.22 0.95 -12.06
CA ASP A 12 -9.61 1.10 -11.67
C ASP A 12 -10.25 -0.23 -11.22
N SER A 13 -10.01 -1.31 -11.98
CA SER A 13 -10.48 -2.65 -11.64
C SER A 13 -9.86 -3.17 -10.35
N ALA A 14 -8.55 -2.94 -10.17
CA ALA A 14 -7.80 -3.31 -8.97
C ALA A 14 -8.34 -2.60 -7.72
N TYR A 15 -8.66 -1.30 -7.84
CA TYR A 15 -9.28 -0.51 -6.78
C TYR A 15 -10.69 -1.01 -6.44
N LYS A 16 -11.52 -1.26 -7.46
CA LYS A 16 -12.90 -1.71 -7.29
C LYS A 16 -12.97 -3.07 -6.60
N PHE A 17 -12.10 -4.00 -6.99
CA PHE A 17 -11.98 -5.31 -6.35
C PHE A 17 -11.66 -5.19 -4.86
N LEU A 18 -10.58 -4.47 -4.51
CA LEU A 18 -10.19 -4.33 -3.12
C LEU A 18 -11.24 -3.55 -2.30
N SER A 19 -11.88 -2.55 -2.88
CA SER A 19 -12.94 -1.78 -2.21
C SER A 19 -14.19 -2.62 -1.95
N SER A 20 -14.55 -3.54 -2.85
CA SER A 20 -15.64 -4.50 -2.64
C SER A 20 -15.32 -5.49 -1.52
N GLU A 21 -14.13 -6.08 -1.53
CA GLU A 21 -13.72 -7.04 -0.50
C GLU A 21 -13.66 -6.41 0.90
N LEU A 22 -13.21 -5.14 0.99
CA LEU A 22 -13.27 -4.38 2.23
C LEU A 22 -14.71 -4.04 2.67
N ALA A 23 -15.60 -3.77 1.72
CA ALA A 23 -17.01 -3.50 2.02
C ALA A 23 -17.74 -4.75 2.53
N GLU A 24 -17.29 -5.94 2.14
CA GLU A 24 -17.71 -7.23 2.71
C GLU A 24 -17.19 -7.47 4.14
N GLY A 25 -16.39 -6.56 4.69
CA GLY A 25 -15.85 -6.67 6.05
C GLY A 25 -14.63 -7.57 6.16
N LYS A 26 -13.99 -7.95 5.04
CA LYS A 26 -12.71 -8.66 5.08
C LYS A 26 -11.59 -7.71 5.47
N GLU A 27 -10.68 -8.18 6.31
CA GLU A 27 -9.48 -7.45 6.67
C GLU A 27 -8.55 -7.31 5.46
N PHE A 28 -8.04 -6.10 5.22
CA PHE A 28 -7.12 -5.82 4.10
C PHE A 28 -5.90 -6.75 4.08
N SER A 29 -5.40 -7.10 5.28
CA SER A 29 -4.23 -7.97 5.41
C SER A 29 -4.53 -9.42 5.00
N GLN A 30 -5.71 -9.94 5.35
CA GLN A 30 -6.15 -11.28 4.91
C GLN A 30 -6.41 -11.33 3.41
N LEU A 31 -6.99 -10.26 2.85
CA LEU A 31 -7.20 -10.15 1.41
C LEU A 31 -5.87 -10.21 0.64
N LEU A 32 -4.89 -9.43 1.10
CA LEU A 32 -3.54 -9.43 0.55
C LEU A 32 -2.87 -10.80 0.65
N GLU A 33 -2.99 -11.47 1.80
CA GLU A 33 -2.46 -12.82 2.03
C GLU A 33 -3.10 -13.85 1.10
N SER A 34 -4.42 -13.78 0.92
CA SER A 34 -5.19 -14.65 0.00
C SER A 34 -4.76 -14.49 -1.45
N ILE A 35 -4.41 -13.26 -1.87
CA ILE A 35 -3.88 -12.98 -3.21
C ILE A 35 -2.40 -13.38 -3.32
N GLY A 36 -1.71 -13.57 -2.19
CA GLY A 36 -0.26 -13.80 -2.13
C GLY A 36 0.56 -12.52 -2.37
N MET A 37 0.02 -11.37 -2.00
CA MET A 37 0.64 -10.06 -2.21
C MET A 37 0.93 -9.37 -0.88
N SER A 38 2.03 -8.62 -0.81
CA SER A 38 2.34 -7.78 0.36
C SER A 38 1.85 -6.35 0.16
N LYS A 39 1.54 -5.64 1.25
CA LYS A 39 1.14 -4.22 1.22
C LYS A 39 2.15 -3.34 0.45
N VAL A 40 3.45 -3.61 0.64
CA VAL A 40 4.54 -2.90 -0.05
C VAL A 40 4.56 -3.18 -1.55
N GLU A 41 4.29 -4.42 -1.95
CA GLU A 41 4.22 -4.81 -3.36
C GLU A 41 3.03 -4.14 -4.05
N LEU A 42 1.87 -4.14 -3.41
CA LEU A 42 0.68 -3.45 -3.89
C LEU A 42 0.92 -1.94 -4.04
N GLU A 43 1.57 -1.30 -3.06
CA GLU A 43 1.91 0.12 -3.15
C GLU A 43 2.91 0.42 -4.27
N LYS A 44 3.94 -0.43 -4.45
CA LYS A 44 4.98 -0.21 -5.47
C LYS A 44 4.52 -0.53 -6.89
N LYS A 45 3.74 -1.59 -7.06
CA LYS A 45 3.33 -2.11 -8.38
C LYS A 45 2.07 -1.45 -8.91
N GLN A 46 1.06 -1.30 -8.03
CA GLN A 46 -0.26 -0.79 -8.39
C GLN A 46 -0.51 0.64 -7.86
N GLY A 47 0.36 1.15 -6.98
CA GLY A 47 0.23 2.53 -6.52
C GLY A 47 -0.93 2.74 -5.54
N PHE A 48 -1.36 1.72 -4.81
CA PHE A 48 -2.41 1.87 -3.79
C PHE A 48 -1.85 1.80 -2.38
N TYR A 49 -2.43 2.56 -1.46
CA TYR A 49 -2.15 2.46 -0.04
C TYR A 49 -3.44 2.37 0.76
N TYR A 50 -3.40 1.60 1.84
CA TYR A 50 -4.52 1.42 2.76
C TYR A 50 -4.26 2.19 4.05
N ILE A 51 -5.12 3.18 4.32
CA ILE A 51 -5.06 4.08 5.48
C ILE A 51 -6.47 4.24 6.06
N LYS A 52 -6.60 4.10 7.38
CA LYS A 52 -7.84 4.35 8.15
C LYS A 52 -9.09 3.69 7.55
N GLY A 53 -9.00 2.43 7.16
CA GLY A 53 -10.16 1.70 6.62
C GLY A 53 -10.45 1.97 5.14
N LYS A 54 -9.66 2.81 4.46
CA LYS A 54 -9.89 3.20 3.07
C LYS A 54 -8.66 2.92 2.20
N ILE A 55 -8.93 2.54 0.97
CA ILE A 55 -7.91 2.43 -0.07
C ILE A 55 -7.82 3.77 -0.75
N MET A 56 -6.60 4.25 -0.92
CA MET A 56 -6.30 5.48 -1.61
C MET A 56 -5.32 5.20 -2.73
N ARG A 57 -5.53 5.88 -3.86
CA ARG A 57 -4.60 5.86 -4.99
C ARG A 57 -3.46 6.82 -4.70
N LYS A 58 -2.23 6.40 -4.95
CA LYS A 58 -1.04 7.25 -4.87
C LYS A 58 -1.17 8.31 -5.97
N PRO A 59 -1.15 9.61 -5.60
CA PRO A 59 -1.51 10.65 -6.55
C PRO A 59 -0.60 10.67 -7.78
N PHE A 60 0.70 10.37 -7.69
CA PHE A 60 1.58 10.24 -8.85
C PHE A 60 2.86 9.42 -8.57
N LYS A 61 3.35 8.72 -9.61
CA LYS A 61 4.68 8.08 -9.72
C LYS A 61 5.78 9.14 -9.84
N GLY A 62 5.91 10.04 -8.87
CA GLY A 62 6.82 11.19 -9.02
C GLY A 62 6.95 12.13 -7.82
N TYR A 63 6.03 12.08 -6.84
CA TYR A 63 6.34 12.66 -5.54
C TYR A 63 7.28 11.70 -4.82
N ALA A 64 8.58 11.95 -4.95
CA ALA A 64 9.54 11.46 -3.99
C ALA A 64 8.96 11.74 -2.60
N THR A 65 8.88 10.72 -1.75
CA THR A 65 8.80 10.96 -0.32
C THR A 65 9.87 12.00 -0.01
N PRO A 66 9.54 13.16 0.60
CA PRO A 66 10.60 14.03 1.08
C PRO A 66 11.49 13.12 1.92
N LYS A 67 12.79 13.07 1.57
CA LYS A 67 13.79 12.41 2.41
C LYS A 67 13.62 13.06 3.78
N VAL A 68 12.94 12.40 4.69
CA VAL A 68 13.12 12.66 6.10
C VAL A 68 14.51 12.10 6.33
N GLU A 69 15.52 12.95 6.13
CA GLU A 69 16.86 12.66 6.56
C GLU A 69 16.74 12.46 8.06
N GLU A 70 16.77 11.19 8.45
CA GLU A 70 16.81 10.76 9.83
C GLU A 70 18.13 11.26 10.42
N LYS A 71 18.16 12.54 10.81
CA LYS A 71 19.15 13.05 11.76
C LYS A 71 18.75 12.60 13.16
N PHE A 72 18.75 11.28 13.38
CA PHE A 72 18.93 10.72 14.70
C PHE A 72 20.37 10.22 14.80
N GLN A 73 21.31 11.15 14.93
CA GLN A 73 22.63 10.85 15.45
C GLN A 73 23.06 11.92 16.47
N GLY A 74 23.01 11.53 17.74
CA GLY A 74 23.95 11.99 18.77
C GLY A 74 23.57 13.22 19.58
N LEU A 75 22.55 13.12 20.44
CA LEU A 75 22.57 13.92 21.68
C LEU A 75 23.49 13.19 22.69
N GLN A 76 24.81 13.33 22.53
CA GLN A 76 25.75 13.02 23.61
C GLN A 76 25.53 14.06 24.70
N ARG A 77 24.85 13.67 25.77
CA ARG A 77 24.86 14.41 27.04
C ARG A 77 26.21 14.15 27.70
N GLU A 78 27.16 15.06 27.57
CA GLU A 78 28.27 15.13 28.52
C GLU A 78 27.80 15.86 29.78
N LYS A 79 28.16 15.26 30.91
CA LYS A 79 27.98 15.72 32.29
C LYS A 79 29.08 16.69 32.67
#